data_AF-A0A932LI74-F1
#
_entry.id   AF-A0A932LI74-F1
#
_cell.length_a   1.000
_cell.length_b   1.000
_cell.length_c   1.000
_cell.angle_alpha   90.00
_cell.angle_beta   90.00
_cell.angle_gamma   90.00
#
_symmetry.space_group_name_H-M   'P 1'
#
loop_
_entity.id
_entity.type
_entity.pdbx_description
1 polymer ?
#
loop_
_entity_poly.entity_id
_entity_poly.type
_entity_poly.pdbx_seq_one_letter_code
_entity_poly.pdbx_strand_id
1 'polypeptide(L)'
;MRRLRSSPFHSSRWRLQAPDGKKLVLVTLDLVGIDRDTSQKICKRIQEKHKLPREAVVLSVSHTHCGPVVGTNLRSMYFFDEEQAKLVE
;
A
#
# COMPACT_ATOMS: atom_id res chain seq x y z
N MET A 1 17.39 -2.54 -29.95
CA MET A 1 16.27 -2.75 -29.00
C MET A 1 16.72 -2.38 -27.59
N ARG A 2 16.27 -1.25 -27.04
CA ARG A 2 16.60 -0.82 -25.67
C ARG A 2 15.58 -1.49 -24.72
N ARG A 3 16.02 -2.37 -23.83
CA ARG A 3 15.18 -2.81 -22.69
C ARG A 3 14.93 -1.59 -21.81
N LEU A 4 13.68 -1.11 -21.76
CA LEU A 4 13.24 -0.20 -20.71
C LEU A 4 13.36 -0.96 -19.39
N ARG A 5 14.25 -0.51 -18.50
CA ARG A 5 14.27 -1.00 -17.12
C ARG A 5 13.02 -0.42 -16.46
N SER A 6 12.14 -1.28 -15.94
CA SER A 6 11.07 -0.83 -15.03
C SER A 6 11.73 -0.23 -13.79
N SER A 7 11.42 1.02 -13.47
CA SER A 7 11.83 1.66 -12.23
C SER A 7 11.32 0.85 -11.03
N PRO A 8 12.09 0.70 -9.94
CA PRO A 8 11.59 0.04 -8.74
C PRO A 8 10.40 0.82 -8.17
N PHE A 9 9.37 0.12 -7.71
CA PHE A 9 8.28 0.69 -6.92
C PHE A 9 8.78 0.92 -5.49
N HIS A 10 8.57 2.12 -4.95
CA HIS A 10 9.10 2.46 -3.64
C HIS A 10 7.97 2.51 -2.60
N SER A 11 8.33 2.17 -1.36
CA SER A 11 7.51 2.50 -0.20
C SER A 11 8.37 3.33 0.74
N SER A 12 7.85 4.49 1.14
CA SER A 12 8.52 5.37 2.09
C SER A 12 7.74 5.34 3.41
N ARG A 13 8.48 5.26 4.52
CA ARG A 13 7.90 5.19 5.85
C ARG A 13 8.41 6.32 6.70
N TRP A 14 7.50 7.15 7.15
CA TRP A 14 7.78 8.27 8.05
C TRP A 14 7.19 7.98 9.42
N ARG A 15 7.94 8.33 10.47
CA ARG A 15 7.49 8.23 11.87
C ARG A 15 7.60 9.60 12.50
N LEU A 16 6.47 10.11 12.98
CA LEU A 16 6.35 11.37 13.69
C LEU A 16 6.05 11.08 15.16
N GLN A 17 6.55 11.93 16.06
CA GLN A 17 6.25 11.86 17.49
C GLN A 17 5.91 13.26 18.00
N ALA A 18 4.78 13.37 18.69
CA ALA A 18 4.36 14.59 19.34
C ALA A 18 5.05 14.78 20.70
N PRO A 19 5.13 16.00 21.24
CA PRO A 19 5.74 16.27 22.55
C PRO A 19 5.10 15.49 23.71
N ASP A 20 3.81 15.16 23.60
CA ASP A 20 3.06 14.35 24.58
C ASP A 20 3.34 12.84 24.46
N GLY A 21 4.25 12.43 23.56
CA GLY A 21 4.66 11.04 23.37
C GLY A 21 3.82 10.26 22.34
N LYS A 22 2.75 10.84 21.78
CA LYS A 22 1.96 10.19 20.72
C LYS A 22 2.79 9.97 19.47
N LYS A 23 2.68 8.78 18.88
CA LYS A 23 3.42 8.39 17.67
C LYS A 23 2.45 8.28 16.51
N LEU A 24 2.87 8.74 15.34
CA LEU A 24 2.16 8.58 14.09
C LEU A 24 3.08 7.96 13.04
N VAL A 25 2.55 7.08 12.20
CA VAL A 25 3.26 6.48 11.07
C VAL A 25 2.48 6.78 9.79
N LEU A 26 3.17 7.43 8.85
CA LEU A 26 2.70 7.61 7.48
C LEU A 26 3.45 6.63 6.57
N VAL A 27 2.70 5.80 5.87
CA VAL A 27 3.23 4.90 4.84
C VAL A 27 2.72 5.39 3.50
N THR A 28 3.64 5.73 2.60
CA THR A 28 3.30 6.10 1.22
C THR A 28 3.59 4.93 0.30
N LEU A 29 2.67 4.66 -0.62
CA LEU A 29 2.73 3.53 -1.56
C LEU A 29 2.59 4.05 -2.99
N ASP A 30 3.48 3.60 -3.87
CA ASP A 30 3.41 3.86 -5.31
C ASP A 30 2.40 2.93 -6.00
N LEU A 31 1.12 3.12 -5.67
CA LEU A 31 -0.02 2.35 -6.18
C LEU A 31 -1.13 3.28 -6.64
N VAL A 32 -1.99 2.79 -7.53
CA VAL A 32 -3.25 3.48 -7.90
C VAL A 32 -4.23 3.51 -6.71
N GLY A 33 -4.29 2.42 -5.95
CA GLY A 33 -5.18 2.28 -4.81
C GLY A 33 -4.98 0.92 -4.15
N ILE A 34 -5.60 0.74 -2.99
CA ILE A 34 -5.67 -0.54 -2.28
C ILE A 34 -7.10 -0.75 -1.80
N ASP A 35 -7.58 -1.99 -1.80
CA ASP A 35 -8.89 -2.31 -1.25
C ASP A 35 -8.90 -2.28 0.28
N ARG A 36 -10.10 -2.37 0.84
CA ARG A 36 -10.31 -2.31 2.29
C ARG A 36 -9.57 -3.43 3.02
N ASP A 37 -9.65 -4.67 2.55
CA ASP A 37 -9.07 -5.81 3.25
C ASP A 37 -7.55 -5.75 3.24
N THR A 38 -6.96 -5.38 2.10
CA THR A 38 -5.52 -5.10 2.01
C THR A 38 -5.10 -4.00 2.97
N SER A 39 -5.83 -2.87 3.01
CA SER A 39 -5.54 -1.77 3.94
C SER A 39 -5.61 -2.19 5.41
N GLN A 40 -6.59 -3.02 5.78
CA GLN A 40 -6.79 -3.51 7.15
C GLN A 40 -5.69 -4.49 7.55
N LYS A 41 -5.30 -5.41 6.64
CA LYS A 41 -4.17 -6.34 6.86
C LYS A 41 -2.87 -5.59 7.12
N ILE A 42 -2.57 -4.55 6.32
CA ILE A 42 -1.37 -3.71 6.49
C ILE A 42 -1.42 -2.99 7.84
N CYS A 43 -2.53 -2.30 8.14
CA CYS A 43 -2.71 -1.59 9.41
C CYS A 43 -2.60 -2.53 10.61
N LYS A 44 -3.20 -3.72 10.57
CA LYS A 44 -3.11 -4.71 11.66
C LYS A 44 -1.67 -5.14 11.90
N ARG A 45 -0.92 -5.48 10.86
CA ARG A 45 0.50 -5.86 10.97
C ARG A 45 1.36 -4.73 11.55
N ILE A 46 1.09 -3.48 11.19
CA ILE A 46 1.79 -2.31 11.74
C ILE A 46 1.46 -2.13 13.23
N GLN A 47 0.19 -2.22 13.60
CA GLN A 47 -0.26 -2.11 14.99
C GLN A 47 0.40 -3.19 15.86
N GLU A 48 0.37 -4.45 15.44
CA GLU A 48 0.96 -5.58 16.17
C GLU A 48 2.47 -5.44 16.32
N LYS A 49 3.18 -5.15 15.23
CA LYS A 49 4.66 -5.07 15.24
C LYS A 49 5.19 -3.88 16.01
N HIS A 50 4.46 -2.76 16.03
CA HIS A 50 4.95 -1.50 16.60
C HIS A 50 4.19 -1.04 17.85
N LYS A 51 3.21 -1.83 18.31
CA LYS A 51 2.33 -1.50 19.45
C LYS A 51 1.72 -0.11 19.31
N LEU A 52 1.23 0.19 18.11
CA LEU A 52 0.55 1.45 17.80
C LEU A 52 -0.96 1.23 17.75
N PRO A 53 -1.78 2.21 18.15
CA PRO A 53 -3.21 2.15 17.94
C PRO A 53 -3.56 2.43 16.46
N ARG A 54 -4.79 2.11 16.03
CA ARG A 54 -5.19 2.23 14.61
C ARG A 54 -5.13 3.65 14.09
N GLU A 55 -5.53 4.61 14.90
CA GLU A 55 -5.55 6.05 14.61
C GLU A 55 -4.15 6.65 14.41
N ALA A 56 -3.10 5.96 14.87
CA ALA A 56 -1.71 6.34 14.66
C ALA A 56 -1.16 5.92 13.29
N VAL A 57 -1.93 5.21 12.46
CA VAL A 57 -1.47 4.67 11.17
C VAL A 57 -2.23 5.31 10.01
N VAL A 58 -1.49 5.98 9.12
CA VAL A 58 -1.98 6.56 7.88
C VAL A 58 -1.33 5.85 6.70
N LEU A 59 -2.16 5.36 5.78
CA LEU A 59 -1.72 4.85 4.48
C LEU A 59 -2.10 5.88 3.42
N SER A 60 -1.16 6.24 2.56
CA SER A 60 -1.36 7.15 1.44
C SER A 60 -0.88 6.49 0.16
N VAL A 61 -1.67 6.58 -0.90
CA VAL A 61 -1.33 6.05 -2.23
C VAL A 61 -1.11 7.24 -3.17
N SER A 62 -0.08 7.18 -4.01
CA SER A 62 0.22 8.26 -4.97
C SER A 62 -0.73 8.32 -6.16
N HIS A 63 -1.63 7.35 -6.29
CA HIS A 63 -2.58 7.22 -7.39
C HIS A 63 -1.89 7.07 -8.76
N THR A 64 -0.76 6.36 -8.80
CA THR A 64 -0.02 6.10 -10.04
C THR A 64 -0.62 4.93 -10.81
N HIS A 65 -0.87 5.12 -12.11
CA HIS A 65 -1.33 4.07 -13.03
C HIS A 65 -0.18 3.24 -13.62
N CYS A 66 1.07 3.60 -13.32
CA CYS A 66 2.24 2.84 -13.74
C CYS A 66 2.65 1.78 -12.70
N GLY A 67 1.85 1.61 -11.64
CA GLY A 67 2.03 0.65 -10.56
C GLY A 67 1.53 -0.77 -10.87
N PRO A 68 1.94 -1.79 -10.09
CA PRO A 68 1.30 -3.09 -10.15
C PRO A 68 -0.15 -3.00 -9.65
N VAL A 69 -1.00 -3.88 -10.16
CA VAL A 69 -2.34 -4.07 -9.59
C VAL A 69 -2.21 -4.86 -8.29
N VAL A 70 -2.88 -4.40 -7.22
CA VAL A 70 -2.80 -5.02 -5.90
C VAL A 70 -4.20 -5.11 -5.31
N GLY A 71 -4.55 -6.28 -4.81
CA GLY A 71 -5.84 -6.52 -4.20
C GLY A 71 -6.99 -6.49 -5.20
N THR A 72 -8.18 -6.15 -4.70
CA THR A 72 -9.42 -6.28 -5.48
C THR A 72 -9.96 -4.95 -6.01
N ASN A 73 -9.34 -3.83 -5.69
CA ASN A 73 -9.88 -2.49 -5.98
C ASN A 73 -9.95 -2.14 -7.48
N LEU A 74 -9.18 -2.83 -8.33
CA LEU A 74 -9.15 -2.57 -9.77
C LEU A 74 -9.86 -3.62 -10.63
N ARG A 75 -10.59 -4.57 -10.02
CA ARG A 75 -11.31 -5.62 -10.77
C ARG A 75 -12.34 -5.09 -11.77
N SER A 76 -12.84 -3.88 -11.58
CA SER A 76 -13.75 -3.22 -12.53
C SER A 76 -13.04 -2.55 -13.71
N MET A 77 -11.72 -2.34 -13.63
CA MET A 77 -10.92 -1.69 -14.68
C MET A 77 -10.13 -2.68 -15.54
N TYR A 78 -9.75 -3.82 -14.97
CA TYR A 78 -8.95 -4.83 -15.67
C TYR A 78 -9.71 -6.15 -15.76
N PHE A 79 -9.70 -6.74 -16.95
CA PHE A 79 -10.18 -8.10 -17.16
C PHE A 79 -9.02 -9.05 -16.95
N PHE A 80 -9.14 -9.89 -15.92
CA PHE A 80 -8.15 -10.91 -15.60
C PHE A 80 -8.64 -12.28 -16.06
N ASP A 81 -7.73 -13.09 -16.61
CA ASP A 81 -7.90 -14.53 -16.62
C ASP A 81 -7.64 -15.14 -15.22
N GLU A 82 -7.84 -16.44 -15.07
CA GLU A 82 -7.64 -17.13 -13.78
C GLU A 82 -6.19 -17.10 -13.28
N GLU A 83 -5.20 -17.05 -14.17
CA GLU A 83 -3.79 -16.98 -13.76
C GLU A 83 -3.44 -15.59 -13.27
N GLN A 84 -3.89 -14.54 -13.98
CA GLN A 84 -3.67 -13.15 -13.63
C GLN A 84 -4.39 -12.76 -12.34
N ALA A 85 -5.59 -13.28 -12.10
CA ALA A 85 -6.34 -13.03 -10.87
C ALA A 85 -5.57 -13.47 -9.61
N LYS A 86 -4.85 -14.59 -9.69
CA LYS A 86 -4.04 -15.12 -8.56
C LYS A 86 -2.82 -14.26 -8.24
N LEU A 87 -2.33 -13.44 -9.18
CA LEU A 87 -1.16 -12.58 -8.97
C LEU A 87 -1.49 -11.33 -8.15
N VAL A 88 -2.76 -10.95 -8.07
CA VAL A 88 -3.22 -9.71 -7.44
C VAL A 88 -3.94 -9.94 -6.10
N GLU A 89 -4.23 -11.18 -5.73
CA GLU A 89 -4.95 -11.56 -4.49
C GLU A 89 -4.07 -11.70 -3.23
#